data_AF-A0A2Z3H674-F1
#
_entry.id   AF-A0A2Z3H674-F1
#
_cell.length_a   1.000
_cell.length_b   1.000
_cell.length_c   1.000
_cell.angle_alpha   90.00
_cell.angle_beta   90.00
_cell.angle_gamma   90.00
#
_symmetry.space_group_name_H-M   'P 1'
#
loop_
_entity.id
_entity.type
_entity.pdbx_description
1 polymer ?
#
loop_
_entity_poly.entity_id
_entity_poly.type
_entity_poly.pdbx_seq_one_letter_code
_entity_poly.pdbx_strand_id
1 'polypeptide(L)' 'MLLFRPSHSPNLNVIERLWRLTKKKALRGKRYADFATFRAASDEYLDRIPTDHREVLASLMAQKFQTLDSDSFLTA' A
#
# COMPACT_ATOMS: atom_id res chain seq x y z
N MET A 1 20.38 2.33 -2.31
CA MET A 1 19.70 3.01 -3.44
C MET A 1 18.47 3.73 -2.90
N LEU A 2 18.41 5.05 -3.02
CA LEU A 2 17.25 5.87 -2.63
C LEU A 2 16.43 6.17 -3.90
N LEU A 3 15.18 5.71 -3.93
CA LEU A 3 14.27 5.99 -5.03
C LEU A 3 13.63 7.38 -4.80
N PHE A 4 13.89 8.33 -5.69
CA PHE A 4 13.27 9.65 -5.64
C PHE A 4 11.76 9.52 -5.84
N ARG A 5 10.98 10.17 -4.97
CA ARG A 5 9.52 10.28 -5.08
C ARG A 5 9.13 11.75 -4.99
N PRO A 6 8.31 12.27 -5.93
CA PRO A 6 7.84 13.64 -5.85
C PRO A 6 7.03 13.86 -4.57
N SER A 7 7.14 15.07 -4.00
CA SER A 7 6.40 15.48 -2.80
C SER A 7 4.90 15.24 -2.97
N HIS A 8 4.23 14.79 -1.90
CA HIS A 8 2.78 14.51 -1.87
C HIS A 8 2.27 13.47 -2.89
N SER A 9 3.03 12.40 -3.13
CA SER A 9 2.59 11.30 -3.99
C SER A 9 2.17 10.03 -3.22
N PRO A 10 1.00 10.02 -2.55
CA PRO A 10 0.55 8.91 -1.71
C PRO A 10 0.31 7.61 -2.51
N ASN A 11 -0.06 7.73 -3.79
CA ASN A 11 -0.23 6.59 -4.69
C ASN A 11 1.12 5.96 -5.13
N LEU A 12 2.22 6.70 -5.02
CA LEU A 12 3.58 6.23 -5.26
C LEU A 12 4.23 5.66 -3.99
N ASN A 13 3.64 5.88 -2.82
CA ASN A 13 4.13 5.34 -1.56
C ASN A 13 3.59 3.94 -1.31
N VAL A 14 4.38 2.94 -1.69
CA VAL A 14 4.11 1.50 -1.49
C VAL A 14 3.71 1.18 -0.04
N ILE A 15 4.35 1.81 0.94
CA ILE A 15 4.08 1.60 2.37
C ILE A 15 2.69 2.14 2.75
N GLU A 16 2.29 3.30 2.24
CA GLU A 16 0.94 3.84 2.51
C GLU A 16 -0.16 2.98 1.90
N ARG A 17 0.08 2.44 0.70
CA ARG A 17 -0.85 1.51 0.06
C ARG A 17 -1.04 0.23 0.88
N LEU A 18 0.06 -0.34 1.37
CA LEU A 18 0.03 -1.48 2.29
C LEU A 18 -0.69 -1.15 3.60
N TRP A 19 -0.42 0.04 4.18
CA TRP A 19 -1.04 0.47 5.42
C TRP A 19 -2.55 0.69 5.29
N ARG A 20 -3.02 1.20 4.14
CA ARG A 20 -4.46 1.31 3.82
C ARG A 20 -5.13 -0.05 3.78
N LEU A 21 -4.52 -1.06 3.14
CA LEU A 21 -5.06 -2.42 3.12
C LEU A 21 -5.13 -3.00 4.55
N THR A 22 -4.03 -2.89 5.29
CA THR A 22 -3.92 -3.38 6.68
C THR A 22 -5.01 -2.78 7.56
N LYS A 23 -5.23 -1.47 7.51
CA LYS A 23 -6.34 -0.82 8.22
C LYS A 23 -7.72 -1.35 7.78
N LYS A 24 -7.93 -1.55 6.48
CA LYS A 24 -9.23 -2.02 5.95
C LYS A 24 -9.56 -3.45 6.35
N LYS A 25 -8.56 -4.34 6.43
CA LYS A 25 -8.74 -5.78 6.63
C LYS A 25 -8.48 -6.23 8.07
N ALA A 26 -7.43 -5.71 8.71
CA ALA A 26 -7.05 -6.09 10.07
C ALA A 26 -7.75 -5.26 11.15
N LEU A 27 -8.05 -3.99 10.89
CA LEU A 27 -8.44 -3.03 11.93
C LEU A 27 -9.87 -2.52 11.80
N ARG A 28 -10.49 -2.61 10.62
CA ARG A 28 -11.84 -2.09 10.39
C ARG A 28 -12.86 -2.84 11.23
N GLY A 29 -13.55 -2.12 12.12
CA GLY A 29 -14.63 -2.66 12.95
C GLY A 29 -14.17 -3.50 14.15
N LYS A 30 -12.86 -3.60 14.40
CA LYS A 30 -12.32 -4.29 15.59
C LYS A 30 -11.87 -3.27 16.62
N ARG A 31 -12.35 -3.41 17.85
CA ARG A 31 -11.87 -2.62 18.99
C ARG A 31 -10.94 -3.50 19.83
N TYR A 32 -9.70 -3.07 19.95
CA TYR A 32 -8.68 -3.74 20.77
C TYR A 32 -8.71 -3.16 22.18
N ALA A 33 -8.58 -4.02 23.19
CA ALA A 33 -8.63 -3.61 24.60
C ALA A 33 -7.39 -2.83 25.03
N ASP A 34 -6.25 -3.16 24.44
CA ASP A 34 -4.94 -2.59 24.77
C ASP A 34 -4.04 -2.54 23.53
N PHE A 35 -2.95 -1.79 23.64
CA PHE A 35 -1.99 -1.60 22.56
C PHE A 35 -1.26 -2.89 22.16
N ALA A 36 -0.98 -3.79 23.10
CA ALA A 36 -0.27 -5.04 22.81
C ALA A 36 -1.12 -5.94 21.93
N THR A 37 -2.43 -6.05 22.23
CA THR A 37 -3.39 -6.81 21.42
C THR A 37 -3.55 -6.18 20.02
N PHE A 38 -3.60 -4.85 19.91
CA PHE A 38 -3.62 -4.16 18.61
C PHE A 38 -2.37 -4.46 17.78
N ARG A 39 -1.19 -4.41 18.41
CA ARG A 39 0.09 -4.67 17.75
C ARG A 39 0.16 -6.12 17.28
N ALA A 40 -0.14 -7.08 18.15
CA ALA A 40 -0.11 -8.49 17.82
C ALA A 40 -1.05 -8.83 16.64
N ALA A 41 -2.26 -8.28 16.62
CA ALA A 41 -3.19 -8.48 15.50
C ALA A 41 -2.72 -7.82 14.19
N SER A 42 -1.96 -6.72 14.28
CA SER A 42 -1.34 -6.08 13.11
C SER A 42 -0.19 -6.93 12.57
N ASP A 43 0.67 -7.44 13.45
CA ASP A 43 1.80 -8.30 13.11
C ASP A 43 1.32 -9.62 12.51
N GLU A 44 0.34 -10.29 13.14
CA GLU A 44 -0.28 -11.52 12.61
C GLU A 44 -0.88 -11.31 11.21
N TYR A 45 -1.56 -10.19 10.99
CA TYR A 45 -2.10 -9.89 9.67
C TYR A 45 -1.00 -9.69 8.64
N LEU A 46 0.04 -8.92 8.96
CA LEU A 46 1.17 -8.67 8.07
C LEU A 46 1.91 -9.97 7.71
N ASP A 47 2.07 -10.89 8.66
CA ASP A 47 2.71 -12.20 8.45
C ASP A 47 1.90 -13.11 7.51
N ARG A 48 0.58 -12.95 7.47
CA ARG A 48 -0.31 -13.74 6.58
C ARG A 48 -0.49 -13.15 5.18
N ILE A 49 -0.19 -11.86 4.97
CA ILE A 49 -0.31 -11.20 3.65
C ILE A 49 0.41 -11.97 2.53
N PRO A 50 1.66 -12.44 2.70
CA PRO A 50 2.39 -13.15 1.63
C PRO A 50 1.75 -14.46 1.20
N THR A 51 0.92 -15.06 2.07
CA THR A 51 0.31 -16.38 1.87
C THR A 51 -1.13 -16.24 1.41
N ASP A 52 -1.97 -15.57 2.21
CA ASP A 52 -3.43 -15.53 2.01
C ASP A 52 -3.84 -14.48 0.97
N HIS A 53 -3.00 -13.46 0.76
CA HIS A 53 -3.33 -12.27 -0.02
C HIS A 53 -2.26 -11.91 -1.03
N ARG A 54 -1.48 -12.89 -1.50
CA ARG A 54 -0.36 -12.71 -2.43
C ARG A 54 -0.74 -11.96 -3.72
N GLU A 55 -1.88 -12.29 -4.32
CA GLU A 55 -2.36 -11.61 -5.54
C GLU A 55 -2.78 -10.16 -5.26
N VAL A 56 -3.43 -9.92 -4.12
CA VAL A 56 -3.82 -8.58 -3.67
C VAL A 56 -2.58 -7.73 -3.39
N LEU A 57 -1.56 -8.34 -2.77
CA LEU A 57 -0.27 -7.71 -2.53
C LEU A 57 0.42 -7.36 -3.85
N ALA A 58 0.49 -8.28 -4.81
CA ALA A 58 1.09 -8.04 -6.11
C ALA A 58 0.43 -6.85 -6.84
N SER A 59 -0.91 -6.80 -6.84
CA SER A 59 -1.68 -5.68 -7.41
C SER A 59 -1.45 -4.35 -6.66
N LEU A 60 -1.31 -4.40 -5.33
CA LEU A 60 -1.01 -3.23 -4.49
C LEU A 60 0.42 -2.70 -4.69
N MET A 61 1.38 -3.59 -4.95
CA MET A 61 2.77 -3.24 -5.19
C MET A 61 2.99 -2.72 -6.61
N ALA A 62 2.17 -3.15 -7.59
CA ALA A 62 2.24 -2.70 -8.97
C ALA A 62 2.18 -1.17 -9.08
N GLN A 63 3.11 -0.57 -9.81
CA GLN A 63 3.15 0.87 -10.00
C GLN A 63 2.25 1.25 -11.18
N LYS A 64 1.29 2.15 -10.94
CA LYS A 64 0.38 2.67 -11.97
C LYS A 64 0.99 3.89 -12.63
N PHE A 65 2.08 3.68 -13.36
CA PHE A 65 2.65 4.74 -14.18
C PHE A 65 1.90 4.82 -15.50
N GLN A 66 1.61 6.05 -15.92
CA GLN A 66 1.21 6.34 -17.28
C GLN A 66 2.46 6.78 -18.03
N THR A 67 2.75 6.14 -19.15
CA THR A 67 3.78 6.60 -20.08
C THR A 67 3.12 7.62 -21.00
N LEU A 68 3.66 8.83 -21.06
CA LEU A 68 3.20 9.86 -22.00
C LEU A 68 4.17 9.84 -23.18
N ASP A 69 3.64 9.67 -24.39
CA ASP A 69 4.44 9.80 -25.61
C ASP A 69 4.75 11.26 -25.89
N SER A 70 5.95 11.53 -26.39
CA SER A 70 6.48 12.87 -26.68
C SER A 70 5.58 13.67 -27.64
N ASP A 71 4.86 12.99 -28.52
CA ASP A 71 3.95 13.62 -29.49
C ASP A 71 2.70 14.23 -28.83
N SER A 72 2.37 13.82 -27.60
CA SER A 72 1.24 14.38 -26.83
C SER A 72 1.54 15.78 -26.31
N PHE A 73 2.82 16.20 -26.27
CA PHE A 73 3.24 17.50 -25.76
C PHE A 73 3.31 18.59 -26.84
N LEU A 74 3.21 18.24 -28.13
CA LEU A 74 3.38 19.16 -29.26
C LEU A 74 2.08 19.63 -29.91
N THR A 75 0.92 19.19 -29.42
CA THR A 75 -0.38 19.75 -29.80
C THR A 75 -0.87 20.72 -28.72
N ALA A 76 -0.35 21.95 -28.74
CA ALA A 76 -0.88 23.10 -28.02
C ALA A 76 -0.77 24.36 -28.89
#